data_AF-A0A919U0R2-F1
#
_entry.id   AF-A0A919U0R2-F1
#
_cell.length_a   1.000
_cell.length_b   1.000
_cell.length_c   1.000
_cell.angle_alpha   90.00
_cell.angle_beta   90.00
_cell.angle_gamma   90.00
#
_symmetry.space_group_name_H-M   'P 1'
#
loop_
_entity.id
_entity.type
_entity.pdbx_description
1 polymer ?
#
loop_
_entity_poly.entity_id
_entity_poly.type
_entity_poly.pdbx_seq_one_letter_code
_entity_poly.pdbx_strand_id
1 'polypeptide(L)'
;MLGLVPIFVAVVLAFLQVAAFGLTAHAANQAVRDGARAASLGRSVPAAVDASLPNGLRTAQITYPAGAVRIEVPVPRIAIFPSFTVTRQAVMPRTAP
;
A
#
# COMPACT_ATOMS: atom_id res chain seq x y z
N MET A 1 -19.04 -34.64 -8.47
CA MET A 1 -19.38 -33.41 -7.72
C MET A 1 -18.29 -32.96 -6.73
N LEU A 2 -17.50 -33.86 -6.14
CA LEU A 2 -16.43 -33.51 -5.17
C LEU A 2 -15.27 -32.64 -5.72
N GLY A 3 -15.08 -32.56 -7.04
CA GLY A 3 -14.02 -31.73 -7.65
C GLY A 3 -14.40 -30.24 -7.84
N LEU A 4 -15.68 -29.89 -7.79
CA LEU A 4 -16.13 -28.51 -8.04
C LEU A 4 -15.91 -27.59 -6.82
N VAL A 5 -16.13 -28.14 -5.62
CA VAL A 5 -15.98 -27.42 -4.35
C VAL A 5 -14.58 -26.82 -4.17
N PRO A 6 -13.47 -27.58 -4.32
CA PRO A 6 -12.13 -26.99 -4.15
C PRO A 6 -11.81 -25.92 -5.21
N ILE A 7 -12.32 -26.06 -6.44
CA ILE A 7 -12.17 -25.05 -7.50
C ILE A 7 -12.91 -23.77 -7.13
N PHE A 8 -14.16 -23.89 -6.69
CA PHE A 8 -14.96 -22.74 -6.26
C PHE A 8 -14.30 -21.99 -5.11
N VAL A 9 -13.79 -22.72 -4.10
CA VAL A 9 -13.05 -22.14 -2.99
C VAL A 9 -11.80 -21.40 -3.49
N ALA A 10 -11.02 -22.01 -4.38
CA ALA A 10 -9.83 -21.36 -4.95
C ALA A 10 -10.17 -20.06 -5.70
N VAL A 11 -11.27 -20.05 -6.46
CA VAL A 11 -11.74 -18.85 -7.18
C VAL A 11 -12.15 -17.75 -6.20
N VAL A 12 -12.92 -18.06 -5.16
CA VAL A 12 -13.31 -17.09 -4.13
C VAL A 12 -12.08 -16.50 -3.44
N LEU A 13 -11.12 -17.35 -3.05
CA LEU A 13 -9.88 -16.89 -2.44
C LEU A 13 -9.06 -16.00 -3.40
N ALA A 14 -9.03 -16.31 -4.70
CA ALA A 14 -8.38 -15.48 -5.70
C ALA A 14 -9.02 -14.09 -5.80
N PHE A 15 -10.36 -14.01 -5.81
CA PHE A 15 -11.08 -12.73 -5.81
C PHE A 15 -10.77 -11.90 -4.56
N LEU A 16 -10.74 -12.53 -3.38
CA LEU A 16 -10.36 -11.86 -2.14
C LEU A 16 -8.92 -11.34 -2.19
N GLN A 17 -7.98 -12.11 -2.76
CA GLN A 17 -6.60 -11.68 -2.93
C GLN A 17 -6.47 -10.47 -3.87
N VAL A 18 -7.22 -10.44 -4.97
CA VAL A 18 -7.25 -9.30 -5.90
C VAL A 18 -7.88 -8.06 -5.23
N ALA A 19 -8.96 -8.24 -4.48
CA ALA A 19 -9.57 -7.15 -3.73
C ALA A 19 -8.61 -6.56 -2.68
N ALA A 20 -7.91 -7.41 -1.93
CA ALA A 20 -6.89 -6.98 -0.97
C ALA A 20 -5.76 -6.17 -1.64
N PHE A 21 -5.29 -6.62 -2.81
CA PHE A 21 -4.31 -5.88 -3.60
C PHE A 21 -4.82 -4.50 -4.03
N GLY A 22 -6.04 -4.43 -4.58
CA GLY A 22 -6.65 -3.17 -5.01
C GLY A 22 -6.82 -2.16 -3.87
N LEU A 23 -7.35 -2.61 -2.73
CA LEU A 23 -7.50 -1.79 -1.53
C LEU A 23 -6.15 -1.28 -1.03
N THR A 24 -5.14 -2.15 -0.97
CA THR A 24 -3.79 -1.77 -0.56
C THR A 24 -3.19 -0.74 -1.51
N ALA A 25 -3.39 -0.89 -2.83
CA ALA A 25 -2.89 0.03 -3.82
C ALA A 25 -3.54 1.41 -3.75
N HIS A 26 -4.85 1.47 -3.49
CA HIS A 26 -5.56 2.73 -3.27
C HIS A 26 -5.09 3.43 -1.98
N ALA A 27 -4.99 2.68 -0.88
CA ALA A 27 -4.49 3.19 0.40
C ALA A 27 -3.05 3.71 0.27
N ALA A 28 -2.15 2.96 -0.37
CA ALA A 28 -0.78 3.38 -0.59
C ALA A 28 -0.69 4.66 -1.45
N ASN A 29 -1.56 4.83 -2.44
CA ASN A 29 -1.58 6.04 -3.26
C ASN A 29 -2.04 7.28 -2.48
N GLN A 30 -2.97 7.13 -1.53
CA GLN A 30 -3.36 8.21 -0.63
C GLN A 30 -2.23 8.51 0.36
N ALA A 31 -1.74 7.49 1.05
CA ALA A 31 -0.71 7.62 2.07
C ALA A 31 0.60 8.22 1.53
N VAL A 32 1.02 7.89 0.31
CA VAL A 32 2.25 8.47 -0.27
C VAL A 32 2.10 9.97 -0.57
N ARG A 33 0.89 10.43 -0.94
CA ARG A 33 0.61 11.85 -1.18
C ARG A 33 0.57 12.63 0.12
N ASP A 34 -0.06 12.07 1.15
CA ASP A 34 -0.09 12.67 2.49
C ASP A 34 1.30 12.68 3.12
N GLY A 35 2.09 11.62 2.92
CA GLY A 35 3.51 11.58 3.27
C GLY A 35 4.33 12.64 2.54
N ALA A 36 4.14 12.81 1.23
CA ALA A 36 4.80 13.87 0.46
C ALA A 36 4.42 15.28 0.94
N ARG A 37 3.14 15.48 1.32
CA ARG A 37 2.67 16.74 1.94
C ARG A 37 3.25 16.96 3.32
N ALA A 38 3.40 15.92 4.13
CA ALA A 38 4.07 16.02 5.42
C ALA A 38 5.54 16.39 5.23
N ALA A 39 6.21 15.79 4.25
CA ALA A 39 7.61 16.09 3.91
C ALA A 39 7.81 17.56 3.51
N SER A 40 6.93 18.12 2.67
CA SER A 40 7.02 19.52 2.25
C SER A 40 6.76 20.51 3.38
N LEU A 41 5.99 20.11 4.39
CA LEU A 41 5.69 20.91 5.59
C LEU A 41 6.70 20.69 6.73
N GLY A 42 7.76 19.91 6.51
CA GLY A 42 8.75 19.58 7.55
C GLY A 42 8.21 18.72 8.69
N ARG A 43 7.08 18.04 8.48
CA ARG A 43 6.46 17.13 9.46
C ARG A 43 6.95 15.69 9.28
N SER A 44 6.68 14.84 10.28
CA SER A 44 7.05 13.42 10.24
C SER A 44 6.26 12.66 9.17
N VAL A 45 6.96 12.27 8.11
CA VAL A 45 6.40 11.46 7.01
C VAL A 45 5.89 10.10 7.48
N PRO A 46 6.60 9.33 8.33
CA PRO A 46 6.09 8.04 8.79
C PRO A 46 4.76 8.16 9.53
N ALA A 47 4.60 9.17 10.38
CA ALA A 47 3.36 9.38 11.13
C ALA A 47 2.19 9.76 10.22
N ALA A 48 2.44 10.56 9.18
CA ALA A 48 1.41 10.92 8.20
C ALA A 48 0.99 9.73 7.33
N VAL A 49 1.97 8.92 6.91
CA VAL A 49 1.73 7.69 6.15
C VAL A 49 0.94 6.68 6.99
N ASP A 50 1.35 6.43 8.24
CA ASP A 50 0.66 5.51 9.15
C ASP A 50 -0.76 5.97 9.47
N ALA A 51 -0.99 7.28 9.65
CA ALA A 51 -2.33 7.82 9.87
C ALA A 51 -3.25 7.71 8.65
N SER A 52 -2.68 7.60 7.45
CA SER A 52 -3.41 7.49 6.19
C SER A 52 -3.65 6.04 5.76
N LEU A 53 -2.95 5.08 6.38
CA LEU A 53 -3.15 3.67 6.11
C LEU A 53 -4.32 3.11 6.94
N PRO A 54 -5.22 2.31 6.33
CA PRO A 54 -6.27 1.61 7.06
C PRO A 54 -5.71 0.71 8.16
N ASN A 55 -6.45 0.56 9.26
CA ASN A 55 -6.13 -0.37 10.34
C ASN A 55 -5.89 -1.78 9.77
N GLY A 56 -4.65 -2.28 9.91
CA GLY A 56 -4.22 -3.58 9.39
C GLY A 56 -3.21 -3.52 8.24
N LEU A 57 -3.01 -2.34 7.64
CA LEU A 57 -1.91 -2.09 6.70
C LEU A 57 -0.83 -1.26 7.40
N ARG A 58 0.44 -1.63 7.22
CA ARG A 58 1.60 -0.87 7.70
C ARG A 58 2.61 -0.77 6.59
N THR A 59 3.30 0.37 6.47
CA THR A 59 4.45 0.44 5.57
C THR A 59 5.55 -0.51 6.03
N ALA A 60 6.07 -1.30 5.10
CA ALA A 60 7.28 -2.09 5.32
C ALA A 60 8.53 -1.20 5.22
N GLN A 61 8.52 -0.24 4.29
CA GLN A 61 9.64 0.65 4.07
C GLN A 61 9.19 2.01 3.53
N ILE A 62 9.88 3.06 3.97
CA ILE A 62 9.71 4.43 3.47
C ILE A 62 11.09 4.93 3.03
N THR A 63 11.21 5.33 1.78
CA THR A 63 12.45 5.80 1.16
C THR A 63 12.25 7.20 0.59
N TYR A 64 13.31 8.03 0.62
CA TYR A 64 13.26 9.43 0.18
C TYR A 64 14.14 9.70 -1.05
N PRO A 65 13.86 9.11 -2.22
CA PRO A 65 14.70 9.31 -3.40
C PRO A 65 14.53 10.72 -3.96
N ALA A 66 15.61 11.51 -4.01
CA ALA A 66 15.72 12.78 -4.74
C ALA A 66 14.56 13.78 -4.51
N GLY A 67 14.07 13.92 -3.27
CA GLY A 67 12.96 14.83 -2.94
C GLY A 67 11.56 14.25 -3.19
N ALA A 68 11.46 12.97 -3.54
CA ALA A 68 10.22 12.21 -3.56
C ALA A 68 10.06 11.38 -2.28
N VAL A 69 8.82 11.06 -1.93
CA VAL A 69 8.49 10.05 -0.92
C VAL A 69 8.09 8.79 -1.65
N ARG A 70 8.77 7.68 -1.35
CA ARG A 70 8.43 6.34 -1.82
C ARG A 70 8.02 5.50 -0.61
N ILE A 71 6.91 4.79 -0.73
CA ILE A 71 6.45 3.85 0.28
C ILE A 71 6.26 2.45 -0.32
N GLU A 72 6.52 1.46 0.50
CA GLU A 72 6.29 0.04 0.21
C GLU A 72 5.29 -0.50 1.23
N VAL A 73 4.13 -0.92 0.73
CA VAL A 73 3.04 -1.45 1.56
C VAL A 73 2.83 -2.93 1.20
N PRO A 74 3.07 -3.86 2.14
CA PRO A 74 2.80 -5.28 1.93
C PRO A 74 1.28 -5.50 1.87
N VAL A 75 0.85 -6.24 0.86
CA VAL A 75 -0.53 -6.68 0.70
C VAL A 75 -0.78 -7.85 1.65
N PRO A 76 -1.88 -7.85 2.40
CA PRO A 76 -2.26 -8.98 3.23
C PRO A 76 -2.32 -10.28 2.41
N ARG A 77 -1.63 -11.31 2.90
CA ARG A 77 -1.59 -12.63 2.27
C ARG A 77 -2.85 -13.40 2.65
N ILE A 78 -3.61 -13.88 1.65
CA ILE A 78 -4.77 -14.73 1.87
C ILE A 78 -4.42 -16.18 1.47
N ALA A 79 -4.47 -17.09 2.44
CA ALA A 79 -4.27 -18.51 2.26
C ALA A 79 -2.97 -18.88 1.51
N ILE A 80 -3.08 -19.58 0.39
CA ILE A 80 -1.96 -20.14 -0.38
C ILE A 80 -1.30 -19.14 -1.35
N PHE A 81 -1.83 -17.92 -1.50
CA PHE A 81 -1.27 -16.93 -2.42
C PHE A 81 0.05 -16.34 -1.91
N PRO A 82 0.95 -15.88 -2.80
CA PRO A 82 2.21 -15.27 -2.39
C PRO A 82 1.99 -13.88 -1.77
N SER A 83 2.96 -13.42 -0.99
CA SER A 83 2.98 -12.04 -0.49
C SER A 83 3.32 -11.09 -1.63
N PHE A 84 2.47 -10.08 -1.84
CA PHE A 84 2.74 -9.00 -2.79
C PHE A 84 3.07 -7.73 -2.03
N THR A 85 3.92 -6.88 -2.61
CA THR A 85 4.21 -5.56 -2.07
C THR A 85 3.83 -4.51 -3.09
N VAL A 86 3.08 -3.50 -2.67
CA VAL A 86 2.76 -2.35 -3.50
C VAL A 86 3.76 -1.24 -3.21
N THR A 87 4.57 -0.91 -4.21
CA THR A 87 5.45 0.25 -4.18
C THR A 87 4.77 1.44 -4.86
N ARG A 88 4.74 2.57 -4.16
CA ARG A 88 4.23 3.85 -4.70
C ARG A 88 5.21 4.97 -4.39
N GLN A 89 5.31 5.92 -5.31
CA GLN A 89 6.16 7.09 -5.17
C GLN A 89 5.36 8.33 -5.54
N ALA A 90 5.47 9.38 -4.73
CA ALA A 90 4.98 10.71 -5.03
C ALA A 90 6.10 11.74 -4.86
N VAL A 91 6.14 12.69 -5.79
CA VAL A 91 7.04 13.84 -5.77
C VAL A 91 6.19 15.05 -5.41
N MET A 92 6.61 15.85 -4.43
CA MET A 92 6.07 17.20 -4.27
C MET A 92 7.07 18.21 -4.82
N PRO A 93 6.64 19.15 -5.68
CA PRO A 93 7.49 20.27 -6.06
C PRO A 93 7.87 21.04 -4.79
N ARG A 94 9.17 21.19 -4.52
CA ARG A 94 9.60 22.19 -3.55
C ARG A 94 9.26 23.54 -4.16
N THR A 95 8.31 24.26 -3.58
CA THR A 95 8.23 25.71 -3.77
C THR A 95 9.51 26.28 -3.16
N ALA A 96 10.52 26.51 -3.99
CA ALA A 96 11.68 27.30 -3.60
C ALA A 96 11.18 28.72 -3.28
N PRO A 97 11.68 29.37 -2.21
CA PRO A 97 11.45 30.79 -1.97
C PRO A 97 12.12 31.67 -3.03
#